data_AF-A0A365QZK7-F1
#
_entry.id   AF-A0A365QZK7-F1
#
_cell.length_a   1.000
_cell.length_b   1.000
_cell.length_c   1.000
_cell.angle_alpha   90.00
_cell.angle_beta   90.00
_cell.angle_gamma   90.00
#
_symmetry.space_group_name_H-M   'P 1'
#
loop_
_entity.id
_entity.type
_entity.pdbx_description
1 polymer ?
#
loop_
_entity_poly.entity_id
_entity_poly.type
_entity_poly.pdbx_seq_one_letter_code
_entity_poly.pdbx_strand_id
1 'polypeptide(L)'
;MSRQQQAQELQKQWETDPRWKGIKRSYSAEDVVRLRGSVPIEHTLARRGAEKLWSLVNNEPFVNALGALTGNQAMQQVKAGLKAIYLSGWQVAGDANVAGEMYPDQSLYPANSVPLVVKRINNTLTRADQIQWSEGKNPGDEGYVDFFAPIVADAEAGFGGVLNAFELMKAMIEAGASGVHFEDQLASVKKCGHMGGKVLVPTREAVAKLSAARLAADVMGTPTVLVARTDAEAADLITSDVDDNDKPFLTGERTVEGFFRTKPGIGQAISRGLAYAPYADLVWCETGKPDLEYAKKFAEAIHKQFPGKLLSYNCSPSFNWKKNLDDATIAKFQKELGAMGYKFQFITLAGFHALNYSMFNLAHGYARTQMSAFVELQQAEFAAADKGFTAVKHQREVGTGYFDAVTQTVEREASTTALHGSTEDEQFFDGKKVA
;
A
#
# COMPACT_ATOMS: atom_id res chain seq x y z
N MET A 1 2.54 22.93 28.07
CA MET A 1 1.64 21.87 28.56
C MET A 1 2.46 20.82 29.30
N SER A 2 2.09 20.41 30.51
CA SER A 2 2.83 19.39 31.27
C SER A 2 2.67 17.99 30.64
N ARG A 3 3.53 17.03 31.01
CA ARG A 3 3.41 15.63 30.53
C ARG A 3 2.06 15.01 30.94
N GLN A 4 1.59 15.31 32.15
CA GLN A 4 0.31 14.83 32.67
C GLN A 4 -0.86 15.37 31.85
N GLN A 5 -0.85 16.66 31.50
CA GLN A 5 -1.87 17.28 30.65
C GLN A 5 -1.90 16.65 29.25
N GLN A 6 -0.73 16.42 28.65
CA GLN A 6 -0.63 15.76 27.33
C GLN A 6 -1.19 14.33 27.36
N ALA A 7 -0.90 13.57 28.42
CA ALA A 7 -1.39 12.19 28.56
C ALA A 7 -2.91 12.16 28.75
N GLN A 8 -3.47 13.09 29.53
CA GLN A 8 -4.93 13.23 29.72
C GLN A 8 -5.63 13.60 28.41
N GLU A 9 -5.05 14.51 27.62
CA GLU A 9 -5.60 14.91 26.31
C GLU A 9 -5.60 13.73 25.33
N LEU A 10 -4.49 12.99 25.24
CA LEU A 10 -4.38 11.82 24.38
C LEU A 10 -5.34 10.69 24.80
N GLN A 11 -5.44 10.43 26.10
CA GLN A 11 -6.38 9.45 26.64
C GLN A 11 -7.83 9.82 26.30
N LYS A 12 -8.21 11.10 26.48
CA LYS A 12 -9.53 11.61 26.11
C LYS A 12 -9.79 11.44 24.62
N GLN A 13 -8.79 11.69 23.76
CA GLN A 13 -8.92 11.46 22.33
C GLN A 13 -9.22 9.99 22.02
N TRP A 14 -8.49 9.05 22.63
CA TRP A 14 -8.72 7.61 22.43
C TRP A 14 -10.12 7.15 22.88
N GLU A 15 -10.68 7.77 23.92
CA GLU A 15 -12.00 7.44 24.45
C GLU A 15 -13.15 8.05 23.65
N THR A 16 -12.94 9.21 23.04
CA THR A 16 -14.03 10.01 22.43
C THR A 16 -14.04 10.00 20.91
N ASP A 17 -12.88 9.84 20.26
CA ASP A 17 -12.79 9.84 18.80
C ASP A 17 -13.24 8.48 18.23
N PRO A 18 -14.27 8.44 17.35
CA PRO A 18 -14.77 7.20 16.77
C PRO A 18 -13.72 6.45 15.95
N ARG A 19 -12.63 7.10 15.50
CA ARG A 19 -11.47 6.45 14.87
C ARG A 19 -10.90 5.30 15.70
N TRP A 20 -10.99 5.39 17.03
CA TRP A 20 -10.39 4.43 17.96
C TRP A 20 -11.40 3.43 18.55
N LYS A 21 -12.66 3.46 18.10
CA LYS A 21 -13.69 2.54 18.58
C LYS A 21 -13.27 1.08 18.38
N GLY A 22 -13.15 0.34 19.49
CA GLY A 22 -12.78 -1.08 19.49
C GLY A 22 -11.30 -1.36 19.25
N ILE A 23 -10.44 -0.32 19.28
CA ILE A 23 -8.98 -0.49 19.17
C ILE A 23 -8.37 -0.59 20.57
N LYS A 24 -7.76 -1.74 20.85
CA LYS A 24 -7.04 -2.02 22.09
C LYS A 24 -5.58 -1.59 21.97
N ARG A 25 -5.07 -0.97 23.04
CA ARG A 25 -3.64 -0.66 23.25
C ARG A 25 -3.14 -1.44 24.45
N SER A 26 -1.94 -2.00 24.37
CA SER A 26 -1.29 -2.71 25.49
C SER A 26 -0.37 -1.80 26.32
N TYR A 27 -0.51 -0.48 26.15
CA TYR A 27 0.28 0.57 26.79
C TYR A 27 -0.63 1.77 27.06
N SER A 28 -0.15 2.69 27.90
CA SER A 28 -0.89 3.88 28.33
C SER A 28 -0.59 5.11 27.48
N ALA A 29 -1.44 6.14 27.58
CA ALA A 29 -1.14 7.46 27.02
C ALA A 29 0.11 8.10 27.64
N GLU A 30 0.40 7.79 28.92
CA GLU A 30 1.62 8.23 29.61
C GLU A 30 2.87 7.64 28.98
N ASP A 31 2.83 6.38 28.56
CA ASP A 31 3.93 5.74 27.84
C ASP A 31 4.22 6.44 26.51
N VAL A 32 3.17 6.81 25.77
CA VAL A 32 3.31 7.55 24.50
C VAL A 32 3.98 8.89 24.75
N VAL A 33 3.49 9.69 25.70
CA VAL A 33 4.06 11.00 26.03
C VAL A 33 5.50 10.88 26.54
N ARG A 34 5.81 9.82 27.29
CA ARG A 34 7.17 9.55 27.78
C ARG A 34 8.15 9.29 26.62
N LEU A 35 7.71 8.63 25.55
CA LEU A 35 8.52 8.21 24.41
C LEU A 35 8.54 9.22 23.24
N ARG A 36 7.67 10.23 23.25
CA ARG A 36 7.46 11.16 22.13
C ARG A 36 8.52 12.26 21.97
N GLY A 37 9.34 12.51 22.99
CA GLY A 37 10.23 13.67 23.02
C GLY A 37 9.51 14.96 23.42
N SER A 38 10.23 16.08 23.47
CA SER A 38 9.70 17.37 23.94
C SER A 38 9.02 18.20 22.86
N VAL A 39 9.23 17.89 21.57
CA VAL A 39 8.74 18.67 20.43
C VAL A 39 7.97 17.75 19.48
N PRO A 40 6.68 18.01 19.21
CA PRO A 40 5.93 17.30 18.19
C PRO A 40 6.46 17.67 16.79
N ILE A 41 6.77 16.67 15.98
CA ILE A 41 7.08 16.85 14.56
C ILE A 41 5.81 16.49 13.78
N GLU A 42 5.39 17.38 12.86
CA GLU A 42 4.19 17.14 12.04
C GLU A 42 4.52 16.28 10.82
N HIS A 43 3.63 15.32 10.54
CA HIS A 43 3.72 14.40 9.42
C HIS A 43 2.48 14.55 8.51
N THR A 44 2.40 15.69 7.83
CA THR A 44 1.20 16.15 7.10
C THR A 44 0.62 15.11 6.14
N LEU A 45 1.46 14.49 5.29
CA LEU A 45 1.00 13.52 4.29
C LEU A 45 0.49 12.22 4.94
N ALA A 46 1.16 11.76 6.00
CA ALA A 46 0.70 10.58 6.74
C ALA A 46 -0.65 10.86 7.45
N ARG A 47 -0.79 12.02 8.11
CA ARG A 47 -2.05 12.41 8.76
C ARG A 47 -3.20 12.51 7.76
N ARG A 48 -3.05 13.38 6.74
CA ARG A 48 -4.09 13.59 5.71
C ARG A 48 -4.43 12.30 4.97
N GLY A 49 -3.41 11.53 4.60
CA GLY A 49 -3.57 10.26 3.91
C GLY A 49 -4.32 9.23 4.76
N ALA A 50 -3.95 9.07 6.03
CA ALA A 50 -4.61 8.14 6.95
C ALA A 50 -6.08 8.52 7.22
N GLU A 51 -6.37 9.80 7.44
CA GLU A 51 -7.73 10.31 7.62
C GLU A 51 -8.58 10.10 6.35
N LYS A 52 -8.02 10.41 5.18
CA LYS A 52 -8.67 10.16 3.88
C LYS A 52 -8.91 8.67 3.66
N LEU A 53 -7.93 7.81 3.91
CA LEU A 53 -8.06 6.36 3.78
C LEU A 53 -9.16 5.83 4.70
N TRP A 54 -9.17 6.27 5.96
CA TRP A 54 -10.19 5.88 6.94
C TRP A 54 -11.59 6.30 6.49
N SER A 55 -11.75 7.52 5.97
CA SER A 55 -13.02 7.96 5.37
C SER A 55 -13.44 7.06 4.20
N LEU A 56 -12.53 6.81 3.25
CA LEU A 56 -12.82 6.01 2.06
C LEU A 56 -13.27 4.58 2.41
N VAL A 57 -12.57 3.86 3.29
CA VAL A 57 -12.92 2.48 3.64
C VAL A 57 -14.23 2.35 4.42
N ASN A 58 -14.71 3.43 5.04
CA ASN A 58 -15.98 3.46 5.76
C ASN A 58 -17.16 3.93 4.90
N ASN A 59 -16.91 4.78 3.89
CA ASN A 59 -17.96 5.44 3.11
C ASN A 59 -18.15 4.88 1.70
N GLU A 60 -17.11 4.28 1.11
CA GLU A 60 -17.20 3.65 -0.21
C GLU A 60 -17.71 2.20 -0.11
N PRO A 61 -18.34 1.65 -1.18
CA PRO A 61 -18.65 0.22 -1.23
C PRO A 61 -17.43 -0.65 -0.93
N PHE A 62 -16.29 -0.27 -1.53
CA PHE A 62 -14.94 -0.75 -1.26
C PHE A 62 -13.94 0.22 -1.91
N VAL A 63 -12.68 0.16 -1.48
CA VAL A 63 -11.55 0.89 -2.07
C VAL A 63 -10.64 -0.14 -2.73
N ASN A 64 -10.40 -0.01 -4.04
CA ASN A 64 -9.47 -0.86 -4.75
C ASN A 64 -8.18 -0.13 -5.14
N ALA A 65 -7.08 -0.86 -5.19
CA ALA A 65 -5.76 -0.33 -5.52
C ALA A 65 -4.93 -1.32 -6.36
N LEU A 66 -3.88 -0.80 -6.99
CA LEU A 66 -2.90 -1.57 -7.76
C LEU A 66 -1.51 -1.36 -7.16
N GLY A 67 -0.68 -2.41 -7.16
CA GLY A 67 0.72 -2.34 -6.75
C GLY A 67 1.53 -1.39 -7.64
N ALA A 68 2.06 -0.31 -7.06
CA ALA A 68 2.98 0.63 -7.69
C ALA A 68 4.40 0.45 -7.14
N LEU A 69 5.38 0.33 -8.03
CA LEU A 69 6.82 0.29 -7.69
C LEU A 69 7.56 1.57 -8.09
N THR A 70 6.92 2.45 -8.86
CA THR A 70 7.45 3.77 -9.24
C THR A 70 6.45 4.89 -8.98
N GLY A 71 6.97 6.12 -8.91
CA GLY A 71 6.14 7.32 -8.79
C GLY A 71 5.20 7.53 -9.97
N ASN A 72 5.66 7.30 -11.21
CA ASN A 72 4.80 7.49 -12.38
C ASN A 72 3.69 6.44 -12.46
N GLN A 73 3.93 5.19 -12.04
CA GLN A 73 2.86 4.20 -11.93
C GLN A 73 1.75 4.69 -11.00
N ALA A 74 2.11 5.18 -9.82
CA ALA A 74 1.16 5.75 -8.86
C ALA A 74 0.43 6.99 -9.42
N MET A 75 1.15 7.90 -10.09
CA MET A 75 0.56 9.07 -10.73
C MET A 75 -0.48 8.67 -11.80
N GLN A 76 -0.18 7.68 -12.65
CA GLN A 76 -1.11 7.20 -13.67
C GLN A 76 -2.30 6.47 -13.06
N GLN A 77 -2.11 5.72 -11.97
CA GLN A 77 -3.22 5.11 -11.21
C GLN A 77 -4.22 6.17 -10.72
N VAL A 78 -3.72 7.28 -10.18
CA VAL A 78 -4.58 8.39 -9.70
C VAL A 78 -5.24 9.12 -10.87
N LYS A 79 -4.51 9.41 -11.96
CA LYS A 79 -5.08 10.02 -13.18
C LYS A 79 -6.19 9.15 -13.79
N ALA A 80 -6.06 7.84 -13.72
CA ALA A 80 -7.07 6.89 -14.19
C ALA A 80 -8.30 6.79 -13.25
N GLY A 81 -8.29 7.46 -12.09
CA GLY A 81 -9.41 7.54 -11.17
C GLY A 81 -9.36 6.59 -9.97
N LEU A 82 -8.24 5.88 -9.73
CA LEU A 82 -8.08 5.09 -8.51
C LEU A 82 -7.93 6.01 -7.28
N LYS A 83 -8.59 5.61 -6.19
CA LYS A 83 -8.66 6.42 -4.95
C LYS A 83 -7.60 6.06 -3.92
N ALA A 84 -6.75 5.06 -4.17
CA ALA A 84 -5.68 4.62 -3.28
C ALA A 84 -4.57 3.91 -4.07
N ILE A 85 -3.39 3.85 -3.46
CA ILE A 85 -2.20 3.19 -4.02
C ILE A 85 -1.79 2.06 -3.08
N TYR A 86 -1.46 0.91 -3.63
CA TYR A 86 -0.83 -0.18 -2.90
C TYR A 86 0.67 -0.20 -3.23
N LEU A 87 1.52 -0.37 -2.22
CA LEU A 87 2.97 -0.49 -2.40
C LEU A 87 3.40 -1.86 -1.89
N SER A 88 3.75 -2.75 -2.81
CA SER A 88 4.08 -4.15 -2.55
C SER A 88 5.54 -4.35 -2.14
N GLY A 89 5.79 -5.06 -1.05
CA GLY A 89 7.14 -5.48 -0.63
C GLY A 89 7.79 -6.41 -1.66
N TRP A 90 7.00 -7.31 -2.27
CA TRP A 90 7.42 -8.14 -3.39
C TRP A 90 7.96 -7.31 -4.57
N GLN A 91 7.26 -6.25 -4.98
CA GLN A 91 7.72 -5.43 -6.12
C GLN A 91 8.98 -4.64 -5.77
N VAL A 92 9.11 -4.20 -4.52
CA VAL A 92 10.34 -3.58 -4.03
C VAL A 92 11.50 -4.58 -4.04
N ALA A 93 11.30 -5.81 -3.56
CA ALA A 93 12.28 -6.88 -3.68
C ALA A 93 12.69 -7.13 -5.14
N GLY A 94 11.71 -7.20 -6.05
CA GLY A 94 11.94 -7.52 -7.45
C GLY A 94 12.67 -6.44 -8.24
N ASP A 95 12.36 -5.15 -8.03
CA ASP A 95 12.80 -4.10 -8.98
C ASP A 95 12.91 -2.67 -8.39
N ALA A 96 12.79 -2.46 -7.08
CA ALA A 96 12.79 -1.09 -6.53
C ALA A 96 13.43 -0.93 -5.15
N ASN A 97 14.26 -1.88 -4.71
CA ASN A 97 14.91 -1.81 -3.42
C ASN A 97 16.25 -1.06 -3.45
N VAL A 98 16.69 -0.59 -2.29
CA VAL A 98 17.89 0.25 -2.15
C VAL A 98 19.20 -0.51 -2.28
N ALA A 99 19.19 -1.85 -2.27
CA ALA A 99 20.38 -2.62 -2.59
C ALA A 99 20.68 -2.61 -4.10
N GLY A 100 19.71 -2.25 -4.94
CA GLY A 100 19.86 -2.25 -6.39
C GLY A 100 19.89 -3.65 -7.00
N GLU A 101 19.37 -4.65 -6.28
CA GLU A 101 19.40 -6.06 -6.66
C GLU A 101 17.99 -6.57 -6.98
N MET A 102 17.87 -7.59 -7.83
CA MET A 102 16.61 -8.29 -8.05
C MET A 102 16.50 -9.46 -7.06
N TYR A 103 15.58 -9.36 -6.10
CA TYR A 103 15.36 -10.37 -5.08
C TYR A 103 14.01 -11.08 -5.21
N PRO A 104 13.92 -12.36 -4.78
CA PRO A 104 12.64 -12.95 -4.43
C PRO A 104 12.07 -12.31 -3.17
N ASP A 105 10.76 -12.45 -2.98
CA ASP A 105 10.02 -11.95 -1.82
C ASP A 105 10.27 -12.80 -0.56
N GLN A 106 11.43 -12.54 0.08
CA GLN A 106 11.90 -13.22 1.29
C GLN A 106 12.56 -12.25 2.29
N SER A 107 12.17 -10.97 2.25
CA SER A 107 12.72 -9.91 3.14
C SER A 107 14.26 -9.78 3.09
N LEU A 108 14.86 -10.04 1.92
CA LEU A 108 16.32 -9.94 1.70
C LEU A 108 16.82 -8.49 1.60
N TYR A 109 15.94 -7.59 1.15
CA TYR A 109 16.31 -6.22 0.86
C TYR A 109 16.45 -5.38 2.14
N PRO A 110 17.21 -4.26 2.12
CA PRO A 110 17.36 -3.39 3.29
C PRO A 110 16.02 -2.78 3.74
N ALA A 111 15.72 -2.80 5.04
CA ALA A 111 14.40 -2.48 5.60
C ALA A 111 13.88 -1.06 5.28
N ASN A 112 14.75 -0.12 4.92
CA ASN A 112 14.37 1.23 4.50
C ASN A 112 13.93 1.34 3.02
N SER A 113 13.93 0.24 2.26
CA SER A 113 13.57 0.25 0.83
C SER A 113 12.12 0.67 0.60
N VAL A 114 11.15 0.06 1.30
CA VAL A 114 9.74 0.43 1.14
C VAL A 114 9.47 1.88 1.55
N PRO A 115 9.95 2.38 2.71
CA PRO A 115 9.83 3.81 3.05
C PRO A 115 10.36 4.76 1.97
N LEU A 116 11.48 4.43 1.32
CA LEU A 116 12.02 5.26 0.23
C LEU A 116 11.10 5.27 -0.99
N VAL A 117 10.45 4.15 -1.31
CA VAL A 117 9.46 4.08 -2.40
C VAL A 117 8.17 4.82 -2.02
N VAL A 118 7.70 4.74 -0.77
CA VAL A 118 6.60 5.59 -0.27
C VAL A 118 6.92 7.07 -0.51
N LYS A 119 8.14 7.50 -0.13
CA LYS A 119 8.56 8.89 -0.32
C LYS A 119 8.63 9.26 -1.81
N ARG A 120 9.15 8.38 -2.68
CA ARG A 120 9.18 8.59 -4.14
C ARG A 120 7.77 8.78 -4.73
N ILE A 121 6.82 7.96 -4.31
CA ILE A 121 5.43 8.07 -4.75
C ILE A 121 4.86 9.42 -4.31
N ASN A 122 4.95 9.75 -3.01
CA ASN A 122 4.46 11.03 -2.49
C ASN A 122 5.12 12.25 -3.17
N ASN A 123 6.42 12.21 -3.46
CA ASN A 123 7.10 13.29 -4.18
C ASN A 123 6.55 13.44 -5.61
N THR A 124 6.22 12.34 -6.29
CA THR A 124 5.67 12.37 -7.64
C THR A 124 4.25 12.92 -7.64
N LEU A 125 3.41 12.50 -6.68
CA LEU A 125 2.06 13.05 -6.52
C LEU A 125 2.10 14.53 -6.13
N THR A 126 3.08 14.94 -5.32
CA THR A 126 3.33 16.36 -5.00
C THR A 126 3.69 17.16 -6.26
N ARG A 127 4.54 16.62 -7.15
CA ARG A 127 4.87 17.27 -8.43
C ARG A 127 3.63 17.37 -9.33
N ALA A 128 2.83 16.31 -9.43
CA ALA A 128 1.61 16.31 -10.23
C ALA A 128 0.59 17.36 -9.74
N ASP A 129 0.41 17.47 -8.43
CA ASP A 129 -0.41 18.52 -7.79
C ASP A 129 0.13 19.93 -8.08
N GLN A 130 1.44 20.13 -7.94
CA GLN A 130 2.10 21.41 -8.24
C GLN A 130 1.92 21.83 -9.70
N ILE A 131 2.03 20.90 -10.65
CA ILE A 131 1.78 21.18 -12.07
C ILE A 131 0.34 21.66 -12.25
N GLN A 132 -0.65 20.89 -11.77
CA GLN A 132 -2.06 21.24 -11.87
C GLN A 132 -2.38 22.60 -11.22
N TRP A 133 -1.85 22.85 -10.02
CA TRP A 133 -2.06 24.10 -9.30
C TRP A 133 -1.45 25.29 -10.04
N SER A 134 -0.24 25.15 -10.57
CA SER A 134 0.45 26.21 -11.33
C SER A 134 -0.27 26.58 -12.63
N GLU A 135 -1.05 25.66 -13.20
CA GLU A 135 -1.88 25.89 -14.38
C GLU A 135 -3.27 26.48 -14.05
N GLY A 136 -3.50 26.85 -12.79
CA GLY A 136 -4.69 27.57 -12.35
C GLY A 136 -5.93 26.71 -12.13
N LYS A 137 -5.81 25.37 -12.12
CA LYS A 137 -6.94 24.47 -11.81
C LYS A 137 -7.13 24.34 -10.30
N ASN A 138 -8.30 24.76 -9.81
CA ASN A 138 -8.64 24.82 -8.39
C ASN A 138 -9.51 23.62 -7.96
N PRO A 139 -9.52 23.27 -6.66
CA PRO A 139 -10.50 22.34 -6.12
C PRO A 139 -11.93 22.79 -6.42
N GLY A 140 -12.70 21.93 -7.10
CA GLY A 140 -14.07 22.22 -7.56
C GLY A 140 -14.18 22.48 -9.06
N ASP A 141 -13.08 22.78 -9.74
CA ASP A 141 -13.07 22.92 -11.20
C ASP A 141 -13.22 21.56 -11.90
N GLU A 142 -13.84 21.56 -13.08
CA GLU A 142 -13.95 20.34 -13.89
C GLU A 142 -12.57 19.79 -14.26
N GLY A 143 -12.38 18.49 -14.02
CA GLY A 143 -11.10 17.81 -14.28
C GLY A 143 -10.01 18.07 -13.22
N TYR A 144 -10.33 18.69 -12.08
CA TYR A 144 -9.42 18.73 -10.93
C TYR A 144 -9.22 17.33 -10.33
N VAL A 145 -7.97 16.96 -10.09
CA VAL A 145 -7.58 15.69 -9.48
C VAL A 145 -6.97 15.94 -8.10
N ASP A 146 -7.48 15.27 -7.06
CA ASP A 146 -6.78 15.20 -5.77
C ASP A 146 -5.65 14.16 -5.89
N PHE A 147 -4.45 14.62 -6.20
CA PHE A 147 -3.30 13.74 -6.43
C PHE A 147 -2.82 13.00 -5.18
N PHE A 148 -3.13 13.48 -3.98
CA PHE A 148 -2.65 12.89 -2.73
C PHE A 148 -3.51 11.69 -2.31
N ALA A 149 -3.55 10.66 -3.16
CA ALA A 149 -4.18 9.39 -2.85
C ALA A 149 -3.44 8.68 -1.70
N PRO A 150 -4.16 8.05 -0.76
CA PRO A 150 -3.56 7.33 0.34
C PRO A 150 -2.74 6.12 -0.13
N ILE A 151 -1.57 5.93 0.49
CA ILE A 151 -0.67 4.82 0.21
C ILE A 151 -0.80 3.78 1.33
N VAL A 152 -1.14 2.55 0.97
CA VAL A 152 -1.07 1.39 1.87
C VAL A 152 0.19 0.60 1.53
N ALA A 153 1.12 0.52 2.48
CA ALA A 153 2.46 -0.01 2.25
C ALA A 153 2.73 -1.32 3.02
N ASP A 154 3.56 -2.15 2.41
CA ASP A 154 4.01 -3.43 2.95
C ASP A 154 5.15 -3.29 3.96
N ALA A 155 4.93 -3.71 5.20
CA ALA A 155 5.98 -3.79 6.22
C ALA A 155 6.49 -5.21 6.47
N GLU A 156 6.12 -6.17 5.61
CA GLU A 156 6.49 -7.58 5.69
C GLU A 156 6.21 -8.14 7.09
N ALA A 157 7.14 -8.93 7.63
CA ALA A 157 7.16 -9.38 9.02
C ALA A 157 7.88 -8.38 9.96
N GLY A 158 8.12 -7.13 9.53
CA GLY A 158 8.79 -6.10 10.33
C GLY A 158 10.31 -6.20 10.40
N PHE A 159 10.96 -7.02 9.56
CA PHE A 159 12.43 -7.17 9.46
C PHE A 159 13.13 -7.55 10.78
N GLY A 160 12.43 -8.21 11.70
CA GLY A 160 12.99 -8.67 12.97
C GLY A 160 11.98 -8.69 14.10
N GLY A 161 12.38 -8.12 15.25
CA GLY A 161 11.58 -8.06 16.46
C GLY A 161 10.70 -6.80 16.55
N VAL A 162 10.19 -6.52 17.75
CA VAL A 162 9.30 -5.38 18.00
C VAL A 162 9.93 -4.02 17.73
N LEU A 163 11.25 -3.87 17.95
CA LEU A 163 11.95 -2.61 17.69
C LEU A 163 12.13 -2.35 16.19
N ASN A 164 12.36 -3.40 15.40
CA ASN A 164 12.41 -3.29 13.95
C ASN A 164 11.03 -2.89 13.38
N ALA A 165 9.96 -3.51 13.87
CA ALA A 165 8.59 -3.14 13.50
C ALA A 165 8.25 -1.68 13.88
N PHE A 166 8.67 -1.23 15.07
CA PHE A 166 8.49 0.15 15.52
C PHE A 166 9.23 1.16 14.63
N GLU A 167 10.51 0.93 14.33
CA GLU A 167 11.28 1.83 13.45
C GLU A 167 10.80 1.81 12.01
N LEU A 168 10.38 0.64 11.49
CA LEU A 168 9.82 0.54 10.15
C LEU A 168 8.52 1.35 10.06
N MET A 169 7.62 1.23 11.04
CA MET A 169 6.39 2.01 11.07
C MET A 169 6.67 3.53 11.14
N LYS A 170 7.65 3.96 11.94
CA LYS A 170 8.09 5.38 11.95
C LYS A 170 8.57 5.84 10.59
N ALA A 171 9.44 5.08 9.94
CA ALA A 171 9.97 5.40 8.62
C ALA A 171 8.85 5.48 7.55
N MET A 172 7.85 4.59 7.62
CA MET A 172 6.66 4.65 6.75
C MET A 172 5.86 5.93 6.97
N ILE A 173 5.62 6.32 8.23
CA ILE A 173 4.89 7.55 8.58
C ILE A 173 5.67 8.80 8.13
N GLU A 174 6.98 8.84 8.37
CA GLU A 174 7.83 9.95 7.93
C GLU A 174 7.83 10.10 6.40
N ALA A 175 7.81 8.98 5.68
CA ALA A 175 7.69 8.96 4.22
C ALA A 175 6.29 9.36 3.71
N GLY A 176 5.27 9.37 4.59
CA GLY A 176 3.89 9.77 4.28
C GLY A 176 2.95 8.61 3.93
N ALA A 177 3.21 7.40 4.43
CA ALA A 177 2.27 6.28 4.28
C ALA A 177 0.97 6.54 5.06
N SER A 178 -0.16 6.12 4.48
CA SER A 178 -1.51 6.29 5.06
C SER A 178 -1.96 5.06 5.83
N GLY A 179 -1.53 3.89 5.39
CA GLY A 179 -1.71 2.64 6.08
C GLY A 179 -0.52 1.70 5.88
N VAL A 180 -0.34 0.77 6.81
CA VAL A 180 0.78 -0.18 6.81
C VAL A 180 0.25 -1.55 7.22
N HIS A 181 0.69 -2.61 6.53
CA HIS A 181 0.35 -3.98 6.90
C HIS A 181 1.54 -4.76 7.42
N PHE A 182 1.32 -5.56 8.47
CA PHE A 182 2.29 -6.49 9.04
C PHE A 182 1.74 -7.92 8.98
N GLU A 183 2.61 -8.88 8.67
CA GLU A 183 2.25 -10.30 8.62
C GLU A 183 2.87 -11.13 9.76
N ASP A 184 2.26 -12.28 10.05
CA ASP A 184 2.58 -13.16 11.16
C ASP A 184 3.62 -14.24 10.83
N GLN A 185 4.45 -14.03 9.80
CA GLN A 185 5.57 -14.88 9.45
C GLN A 185 6.84 -14.56 10.27
N LEU A 186 7.77 -15.51 10.31
CA LEU A 186 9.12 -15.31 10.83
C LEU A 186 9.96 -14.51 9.80
N ALA A 187 10.44 -13.33 10.19
CA ALA A 187 11.15 -12.40 9.28
C ALA A 187 12.37 -13.02 8.58
N SER A 188 13.18 -13.83 9.26
CA SER A 188 14.38 -14.46 8.68
C SER A 188 14.10 -15.59 7.69
N VAL A 189 12.86 -16.11 7.67
CA VAL A 189 12.43 -17.19 6.76
C VAL A 189 11.16 -16.76 6.02
N LYS A 190 10.90 -15.46 5.92
CA LYS A 190 9.72 -14.90 5.28
C LYS A 190 9.62 -15.39 3.83
N LYS A 191 8.39 -15.62 3.37
CA LYS A 191 8.10 -15.92 1.96
C LYS A 191 6.92 -15.10 1.47
N CYS A 192 6.80 -14.97 0.14
CA CYS A 192 5.57 -14.56 -0.50
C CYS A 192 4.41 -15.45 -0.03
N GLY A 193 3.23 -14.86 0.17
CA GLY A 193 2.02 -15.55 0.60
C GLY A 193 1.62 -16.78 -0.21
N HIS A 194 2.07 -16.85 -1.46
CA HIS A 194 1.76 -17.90 -2.43
C HIS A 194 2.92 -18.91 -2.64
N MET A 195 3.98 -18.82 -1.83
CA MET A 195 5.10 -19.77 -1.83
C MET A 195 4.97 -20.78 -0.69
N GLY A 196 5.56 -21.97 -0.86
CA GLY A 196 5.68 -22.98 0.20
C GLY A 196 6.75 -22.63 1.23
N GLY A 197 6.77 -23.35 2.35
CA GLY A 197 7.80 -23.21 3.39
C GLY A 197 7.63 -21.96 4.27
N LYS A 198 6.41 -21.43 4.39
CA LYS A 198 6.09 -20.33 5.30
C LYS A 198 6.14 -20.81 6.75
N VAL A 199 6.78 -20.03 7.61
CA VAL A 199 6.89 -20.30 9.05
C VAL A 199 6.20 -19.17 9.81
N LEU A 200 5.17 -19.50 10.57
CA LEU A 200 4.47 -18.56 11.45
C LEU A 200 5.28 -18.27 12.71
N VAL A 201 5.12 -17.08 13.27
CA VAL A 201 5.45 -16.81 14.68
C VAL A 201 4.23 -17.07 15.57
N PRO A 202 4.41 -17.26 16.89
CA PRO A 202 3.29 -17.37 17.83
C PRO A 202 2.36 -16.16 17.76
N THR A 203 1.08 -16.38 18.04
CA THR A 203 0.03 -15.35 18.00
C THR A 203 0.42 -14.13 18.83
N ARG A 204 0.96 -14.31 20.03
CA ARG A 204 1.47 -13.23 20.90
C ARG A 204 2.58 -12.38 20.26
N GLU A 205 3.43 -12.97 19.43
CA GLU A 205 4.53 -12.25 18.77
C GLU A 205 4.00 -11.38 17.63
N ALA A 206 3.03 -11.88 16.86
CA ALA A 206 2.33 -11.08 15.87
C ALA A 206 1.58 -9.90 16.53
N VAL A 207 0.86 -10.15 17.63
CA VAL A 207 0.19 -9.10 18.42
C VAL A 207 1.19 -8.08 18.98
N ALA A 208 2.38 -8.52 19.40
CA ALA A 208 3.43 -7.62 19.87
C ALA A 208 3.94 -6.69 18.75
N LYS A 209 4.06 -7.18 17.51
CA LYS A 209 4.40 -6.33 16.35
C LYS A 209 3.29 -5.34 16.02
N LEU A 210 2.01 -5.75 16.05
CA LEU A 210 0.88 -4.84 15.85
C LEU A 210 0.83 -3.75 16.93
N SER A 211 1.10 -4.11 18.19
CA SER A 211 1.20 -3.16 19.30
C SER A 211 2.37 -2.18 19.10
N ALA A 212 3.53 -2.66 18.64
CA ALA A 212 4.68 -1.82 18.33
C ALA A 212 4.39 -0.85 17.17
N ALA A 213 3.72 -1.30 16.12
CA ALA A 213 3.30 -0.45 15.01
C ALA A 213 2.28 0.62 15.46
N ARG A 214 1.29 0.26 16.30
CA ARG A 214 0.37 1.26 16.86
C ARG A 214 1.11 2.27 17.75
N LEU A 215 2.07 1.80 18.56
CA LEU A 215 2.85 2.68 19.44
C LEU A 215 3.66 3.68 18.63
N ALA A 216 4.28 3.25 17.53
CA ALA A 216 4.96 4.13 16.58
C ALA A 216 4.00 5.18 16.01
N ALA A 217 2.79 4.80 15.59
CA ALA A 217 1.79 5.73 15.08
C ALA A 217 1.35 6.77 16.13
N ASP A 218 1.09 6.32 17.37
CA ASP A 218 0.69 7.20 18.48
C ASP A 218 1.83 8.16 18.87
N VAL A 219 3.08 7.68 18.93
CA VAL A 219 4.27 8.51 19.18
C VAL A 219 4.47 9.55 18.09
N MET A 220 4.32 9.16 16.83
CA MET A 220 4.40 10.08 15.68
C MET A 220 3.14 10.96 15.57
N GLY A 221 2.12 10.74 16.40
CA GLY A 221 0.90 11.55 16.46
C GLY A 221 0.03 11.46 15.21
N THR A 222 0.00 10.30 14.53
CA THR A 222 -0.73 10.09 13.28
C THR A 222 -1.76 8.95 13.39
N PRO A 223 -2.97 9.08 12.80
CA PRO A 223 -4.01 8.06 12.88
C PRO A 223 -3.83 6.92 11.86
N THR A 224 -2.58 6.54 11.57
CA THR A 224 -2.20 5.60 10.50
C THR A 224 -3.01 4.30 10.58
N VAL A 225 -3.52 3.87 9.43
CA VAL A 225 -4.33 2.66 9.32
C VAL A 225 -3.43 1.43 9.43
N LEU A 226 -3.69 0.57 10.41
CA LEU A 226 -2.91 -0.65 10.66
C LEU A 226 -3.67 -1.87 10.14
N VAL A 227 -3.05 -2.66 9.28
CA VAL A 227 -3.62 -3.90 8.75
C VAL A 227 -2.86 -5.11 9.32
N ALA A 228 -3.58 -6.06 9.89
CA ALA A 228 -3.02 -7.32 10.34
C ALA A 228 -3.25 -8.41 9.31
N ARG A 229 -2.17 -8.96 8.77
CA ARG A 229 -2.18 -10.08 7.84
C ARG A 229 -1.87 -11.39 8.58
N THR A 230 -2.60 -12.45 8.23
CA THR A 230 -2.24 -13.82 8.59
C THR A 230 -1.96 -14.67 7.36
N ASP A 231 -0.90 -15.48 7.44
CA ASP A 231 -0.50 -16.46 6.41
C ASP A 231 -0.91 -17.90 6.73
N ALA A 232 -1.70 -18.08 7.80
CA ALA A 232 -2.09 -19.37 8.37
C ALA A 232 -2.96 -20.25 7.47
N GLU A 233 -3.51 -19.76 6.36
CA GLU A 233 -4.21 -20.63 5.41
C GLU A 233 -3.27 -21.71 4.87
N ALA A 234 -2.04 -21.35 4.55
CA ALA A 234 -1.11 -22.25 3.84
C ALA A 234 0.17 -22.54 4.62
N ALA A 235 0.47 -21.79 5.69
CA ALA A 235 1.65 -22.04 6.52
C ALA A 235 1.43 -23.23 7.46
N ASP A 236 2.19 -24.30 7.24
CA ASP A 236 2.17 -25.56 8.01
C ASP A 236 3.31 -25.67 9.02
N LEU A 237 4.04 -24.58 9.26
CA LEU A 237 5.11 -24.48 10.25
C LEU A 237 4.90 -23.29 11.19
N ILE A 238 5.30 -23.44 12.45
CA ILE A 238 5.36 -22.37 13.45
C ILE A 238 6.63 -22.48 14.29
N THR A 239 7.19 -21.36 14.72
CA THR A 239 8.47 -21.36 15.44
C THR A 239 8.40 -21.98 16.84
N SER A 240 7.26 -21.88 17.52
CA SER A 240 7.10 -22.31 18.91
C SER A 240 5.64 -22.67 19.24
N ASP A 241 5.48 -23.58 20.19
CA ASP A 241 4.21 -24.05 20.78
C ASP A 241 3.80 -23.29 22.07
N VAL A 242 4.50 -22.20 22.37
CA VAL A 242 4.38 -21.47 23.65
C VAL A 242 3.04 -20.77 23.87
N ASP A 243 2.28 -20.49 22.80
CA ASP A 243 1.03 -19.75 22.86
C ASP A 243 -0.18 -20.69 22.77
N ASP A 244 -1.06 -20.63 23.77
CA ASP A 244 -2.26 -21.47 23.87
C ASP A 244 -3.22 -21.27 22.70
N ASN A 245 -3.22 -20.10 22.04
CA ASN A 245 -4.02 -19.86 20.84
C ASN A 245 -3.59 -20.73 19.65
N ASP A 246 -2.31 -21.13 19.61
CA ASP A 246 -1.71 -21.86 18.50
C ASP A 246 -1.68 -23.38 18.74
N LYS A 247 -1.66 -23.82 20.01
CA LYS A 247 -1.61 -25.23 20.40
C LYS A 247 -2.66 -26.12 19.73
N PRO A 248 -3.94 -25.71 19.56
CA PRO A 248 -4.95 -26.55 18.91
C PRO A 248 -4.61 -26.97 17.47
N PHE A 249 -3.72 -26.24 16.80
CA PHE A 249 -3.33 -26.48 15.42
C PHE A 249 -2.05 -27.31 15.30
N LEU A 250 -1.31 -27.55 16.39
CA LEU A 250 -0.09 -28.34 16.34
C LEU A 250 -0.39 -29.81 16.04
N THR A 251 0.49 -30.42 15.27
CA THR A 251 0.44 -31.86 14.96
C THR A 251 1.22 -32.71 15.97
N GLY A 252 2.14 -32.08 16.72
CA GLY A 252 3.10 -32.74 17.60
C GLY A 252 4.45 -33.04 16.93
N GLU A 253 4.54 -32.93 15.60
CA GLU A 253 5.79 -33.14 14.85
C GLU A 253 6.66 -31.88 14.82
N ARG A 254 7.98 -32.10 14.69
CA ARG A 254 8.98 -31.02 14.52
C ARG A 254 9.88 -31.26 13.31
N THR A 255 10.41 -30.18 12.76
CA THR A 255 11.42 -30.20 11.69
C THR A 255 12.84 -30.24 12.24
N VAL A 256 13.84 -30.42 11.36
CA VAL A 256 15.26 -30.47 11.74
C VAL A 256 15.78 -29.13 12.25
N GLU A 257 15.21 -28.01 11.78
CA GLU A 257 15.48 -26.65 12.26
C GLU A 257 14.82 -26.38 13.63
N GLY A 258 13.94 -27.28 14.07
CA GLY A 258 13.25 -27.19 15.35
C GLY A 258 11.86 -26.53 15.30
N PHE A 259 11.34 -26.21 14.12
CA PHE A 259 9.97 -25.68 13.97
C PHE A 259 8.93 -26.76 14.24
N PHE A 260 7.75 -26.37 14.69
CA PHE A 260 6.62 -27.28 14.90
C PHE A 260 5.74 -27.31 13.66
N ARG A 261 5.22 -28.49 13.30
CA ARG A 261 4.23 -28.63 12.24
C ARG A 261 2.84 -28.29 12.73
N THR A 262 2.12 -27.50 11.95
CA THR A 262 0.72 -27.10 12.22
C THR A 262 -0.23 -27.63 11.15
N LYS A 263 -1.53 -27.59 11.45
CA LYS A 263 -2.63 -27.89 10.52
C LYS A 263 -3.08 -26.58 9.85
N PRO A 264 -2.58 -26.27 8.64
CA PRO A 264 -2.91 -25.03 7.95
C PRO A 264 -4.40 -25.00 7.55
N GLY A 265 -4.91 -23.82 7.26
CA GLY A 265 -6.24 -23.62 6.67
C GLY A 265 -7.11 -22.62 7.42
N ILE A 266 -8.39 -22.60 7.04
CA ILE A 266 -9.34 -21.56 7.49
C ILE A 266 -9.52 -21.51 9.01
N GLY A 267 -9.47 -22.65 9.70
CA GLY A 267 -9.61 -22.70 11.17
C GLY A 267 -8.49 -21.95 11.88
N GLN A 268 -7.25 -22.16 11.43
CA GLN A 268 -6.07 -21.47 11.96
C GLN A 268 -6.08 -19.99 11.58
N ALA A 269 -6.45 -19.66 10.34
CA ALA A 269 -6.58 -18.29 9.88
C ALA A 269 -7.65 -17.50 10.66
N ILE A 270 -8.82 -18.08 10.91
CA ILE A 270 -9.89 -17.47 11.71
C ILE A 270 -9.39 -17.21 13.13
N SER A 271 -8.78 -18.21 13.78
CA SER A 271 -8.25 -18.07 15.15
C SER A 271 -7.32 -16.85 15.26
N ARG A 272 -6.39 -16.72 14.31
CA ARG A 272 -5.44 -15.60 14.27
C ARG A 272 -6.09 -14.27 13.93
N GLY A 273 -6.98 -14.24 12.94
CA GLY A 273 -7.74 -13.04 12.60
C GLY A 273 -8.56 -12.50 13.78
N LEU A 274 -9.16 -13.39 14.59
CA LEU A 274 -9.86 -13.03 15.82
C LEU A 274 -8.91 -12.46 16.88
N ALA A 275 -7.73 -13.06 17.06
CA ALA A 275 -6.72 -12.58 18.00
C ALA A 275 -6.16 -11.19 17.61
N TYR A 276 -6.05 -10.91 16.31
CA TYR A 276 -5.49 -9.65 15.79
C TYR A 276 -6.51 -8.53 15.71
N ALA A 277 -7.80 -8.85 15.57
CA ALA A 277 -8.86 -7.87 15.37
C ALA A 277 -8.87 -6.72 16.40
N PRO A 278 -8.63 -6.91 17.72
CA PRO A 278 -8.59 -5.79 18.65
C PRO A 278 -7.46 -4.79 18.41
N TYR A 279 -6.38 -5.20 17.73
CA TYR A 279 -5.15 -4.41 17.59
C TYR A 279 -5.01 -3.75 16.20
N ALA A 280 -5.70 -4.28 15.19
CA ALA A 280 -5.65 -3.78 13.82
C ALA A 280 -6.91 -3.00 13.45
N ASP A 281 -6.82 -2.13 12.45
CA ASP A 281 -7.98 -1.47 11.84
C ASP A 281 -8.65 -2.39 10.81
N LEU A 282 -7.85 -3.10 10.00
CA LEU A 282 -8.30 -4.12 9.05
C LEU A 282 -7.61 -5.47 9.31
N VAL A 283 -8.30 -6.56 8.99
CA VAL A 283 -7.74 -7.92 9.02
C VAL A 283 -7.68 -8.50 7.61
N TRP A 284 -6.59 -9.19 7.30
CA TRP A 284 -6.32 -9.82 6.01
C TRP A 284 -5.92 -11.28 6.21
N CYS A 285 -6.65 -12.21 5.59
CA CYS A 285 -6.18 -13.58 5.37
C CYS A 285 -5.57 -13.68 3.97
N GLU A 286 -4.30 -14.02 3.86
CA GLU A 286 -3.73 -14.40 2.56
C GLU A 286 -4.34 -15.73 2.11
N THR A 287 -4.64 -15.86 0.82
CA THR A 287 -5.32 -17.06 0.29
C THR A 287 -4.64 -17.70 -0.91
N GLY A 288 -4.77 -19.01 -1.06
CA GLY A 288 -4.16 -19.77 -2.15
C GLY A 288 -4.94 -19.73 -3.47
N LYS A 289 -6.22 -19.34 -3.44
CA LYS A 289 -7.10 -19.24 -4.62
C LYS A 289 -8.10 -18.08 -4.50
N PRO A 290 -8.59 -17.52 -5.62
CA PRO A 290 -9.66 -16.53 -5.61
C PRO A 290 -11.01 -17.24 -5.41
N ASP A 291 -11.42 -17.41 -4.15
CA ASP A 291 -12.63 -18.15 -3.75
C ASP A 291 -13.55 -17.29 -2.87
N LEU A 292 -14.72 -16.93 -3.42
CA LEU A 292 -15.73 -16.14 -2.71
C LEU A 292 -16.39 -16.89 -1.55
N GLU A 293 -16.46 -18.23 -1.59
CA GLU A 293 -17.03 -19.02 -0.50
C GLU A 293 -16.08 -19.06 0.69
N TYR A 294 -14.78 -19.25 0.43
CA TYR A 294 -13.74 -19.13 1.46
C TYR A 294 -13.73 -17.75 2.09
N ALA A 295 -13.75 -16.69 1.26
CA ALA A 295 -13.79 -15.31 1.72
C ALA A 295 -15.02 -15.05 2.61
N LYS A 296 -16.20 -15.51 2.18
CA LYS A 296 -17.43 -15.38 2.98
C LYS A 296 -17.32 -16.07 4.34
N LYS A 297 -16.80 -17.31 4.39
CA LYS A 297 -16.63 -18.07 5.65
C LYS A 297 -15.69 -17.35 6.62
N PHE A 298 -14.57 -16.81 6.12
CA PHE A 298 -13.65 -16.04 6.94
C PHE A 298 -14.32 -14.76 7.46
N ALA A 299 -14.98 -13.99 6.59
CA ALA A 299 -15.65 -12.76 6.96
C ALA A 299 -16.74 -12.98 8.02
N GLU A 300 -17.64 -13.95 7.82
CA GLU A 300 -18.69 -14.30 8.79
C GLU A 300 -18.12 -14.70 10.15
N ALA A 301 -17.02 -15.45 10.17
CA ALA A 301 -16.38 -15.87 11.41
C ALA A 301 -15.77 -14.70 12.19
N ILE A 302 -15.10 -13.76 11.50
CA ILE A 302 -14.58 -12.54 12.12
C ILE A 302 -15.73 -11.66 12.62
N HIS A 303 -16.74 -11.43 11.78
CA HIS A 303 -17.88 -10.56 12.10
C HIS A 303 -18.77 -11.11 13.20
N LYS A 304 -18.80 -12.42 13.41
CA LYS A 304 -19.51 -13.03 14.54
C LYS A 304 -19.00 -12.49 15.89
N GLN A 305 -17.71 -12.24 16.03
CA GLN A 305 -17.10 -11.70 17.26
C GLN A 305 -16.83 -10.21 17.19
N PHE A 306 -16.52 -9.69 16.01
CA PHE A 306 -16.25 -8.28 15.77
C PHE A 306 -17.16 -7.75 14.64
N PRO A 307 -18.45 -7.51 14.90
CA PRO A 307 -19.39 -7.05 13.88
C PRO A 307 -18.89 -5.76 13.22
N GLY A 308 -18.90 -5.74 11.88
CA GLY A 308 -18.44 -4.60 11.09
C GLY A 308 -16.92 -4.41 11.05
N LYS A 309 -16.13 -5.38 11.53
CA LYS A 309 -14.66 -5.31 11.39
C LYS A 309 -14.28 -5.23 9.91
N LEU A 310 -13.52 -4.21 9.56
CA LEU A 310 -13.07 -4.01 8.18
C LEU A 310 -12.08 -5.12 7.80
N LEU A 311 -12.22 -5.65 6.59
CA LEU A 311 -11.34 -6.67 6.05
C LEU A 311 -10.62 -6.14 4.81
N SER A 312 -9.49 -6.77 4.46
CA SER A 312 -8.83 -6.55 3.18
C SER A 312 -8.55 -7.85 2.43
N TYR A 313 -8.51 -7.76 1.10
CA TYR A 313 -8.36 -8.92 0.22
C TYR A 313 -7.34 -8.67 -0.89
N ASN A 314 -6.40 -9.60 -1.04
CA ASN A 314 -5.43 -9.60 -2.12
C ASN A 314 -5.99 -10.34 -3.34
N CYS A 315 -6.31 -9.59 -4.39
CA CYS A 315 -6.63 -10.11 -5.72
C CYS A 315 -5.33 -10.50 -6.45
N SER A 316 -4.67 -11.55 -5.97
CA SER A 316 -3.30 -11.88 -6.35
C SER A 316 -3.12 -12.24 -7.83
N PRO A 317 -2.10 -11.68 -8.52
CA PRO A 317 -1.67 -12.16 -9.84
C PRO A 317 -1.03 -13.55 -9.82
N SER A 318 -0.66 -14.07 -8.64
CA SER A 318 -0.19 -15.45 -8.50
C SER A 318 -1.31 -16.47 -8.77
N PHE A 319 -2.57 -16.03 -8.81
CA PHE A 319 -3.68 -16.86 -9.26
C PHE A 319 -3.75 -16.89 -10.79
N ASN A 320 -3.96 -18.09 -11.35
CA ASN A 320 -4.46 -18.19 -12.71
C ASN A 320 -5.98 -17.98 -12.70
N TRP A 321 -6.42 -16.73 -12.89
CA TRP A 321 -7.83 -16.32 -12.77
C TRP A 321 -8.77 -17.12 -13.68
N LYS A 322 -8.49 -17.19 -14.98
CA LYS A 322 -9.32 -17.91 -15.97
C LYS A 322 -9.30 -19.43 -15.81
N LYS A 323 -8.29 -19.99 -15.14
CA LYS A 323 -8.27 -21.41 -14.77
C LYS A 323 -9.22 -21.72 -13.61
N ASN A 324 -9.44 -20.77 -12.71
CA ASN A 324 -10.24 -20.99 -11.49
C ASN A 324 -11.67 -20.45 -11.60
N LEU A 325 -11.90 -19.39 -12.37
CA LEU A 325 -13.16 -18.66 -12.41
C LEU A 325 -13.60 -18.36 -13.85
N ASP A 326 -14.92 -18.32 -14.05
CA ASP A 326 -15.54 -17.80 -15.27
C ASP A 326 -15.59 -16.26 -15.30
N ASP A 327 -15.87 -15.71 -16.49
CA ASP A 327 -15.85 -14.26 -16.74
C ASP A 327 -16.91 -13.52 -15.94
N ALA A 328 -18.08 -14.12 -15.76
CA ALA A 328 -19.16 -13.54 -14.98
C ALA A 328 -18.76 -13.38 -13.50
N THR A 329 -18.06 -14.37 -12.96
CA THR A 329 -17.56 -14.38 -11.58
C THR A 329 -16.41 -13.40 -11.41
N ILE A 330 -15.46 -13.36 -12.36
CA ILE A 330 -14.37 -12.37 -12.37
C ILE A 330 -14.95 -10.94 -12.36
N ALA A 331 -15.95 -10.66 -13.19
CA ALA A 331 -16.54 -9.34 -13.32
C ALA A 331 -17.23 -8.84 -12.04
N LYS A 332 -17.80 -9.73 -11.22
CA LYS A 332 -18.46 -9.37 -9.95
C LYS A 332 -17.59 -9.57 -8.70
N PHE A 333 -16.41 -10.17 -8.83
CA PHE A 333 -15.59 -10.64 -7.72
C PHE A 333 -15.36 -9.59 -6.62
N GLN A 334 -14.87 -8.40 -7.01
CA GLN A 334 -14.61 -7.32 -6.04
C GLN A 334 -15.88 -6.74 -5.40
N LYS A 335 -16.99 -6.72 -6.13
CA LYS A 335 -18.28 -6.22 -5.62
C LYS A 335 -18.83 -7.16 -4.54
N GLU A 336 -18.77 -8.47 -4.79
CA GLU A 336 -19.18 -9.51 -3.82
C GLU A 336 -18.30 -9.43 -2.56
N LEU A 337 -16.97 -9.31 -2.71
CA LEU A 337 -16.06 -9.10 -1.59
C LEU A 337 -16.40 -7.82 -0.79
N GLY A 338 -16.71 -6.71 -1.48
CA GLY A 338 -17.10 -5.46 -0.83
C GLY A 338 -18.35 -5.61 0.04
N ALA A 339 -19.34 -6.39 -0.41
CA ALA A 339 -20.54 -6.71 0.34
C ALA A 339 -20.27 -7.57 1.59
N MET A 340 -19.22 -8.41 1.56
CA MET A 340 -18.77 -9.22 2.69
C MET A 340 -17.93 -8.44 3.72
N GLY A 341 -17.64 -7.14 3.47
CA GLY A 341 -16.83 -6.30 4.37
C GLY A 341 -15.34 -6.21 4.02
N TYR A 342 -14.92 -6.73 2.87
CA TYR A 342 -13.58 -6.48 2.32
C TYR A 342 -13.51 -5.08 1.71
N LYS A 343 -13.24 -4.09 2.58
CA LYS A 343 -13.28 -2.66 2.24
C LYS A 343 -12.00 -2.13 1.60
N PHE A 344 -10.90 -2.85 1.70
CA PHE A 344 -9.68 -2.55 0.94
C PHE A 344 -9.26 -3.77 0.11
N GLN A 345 -9.19 -3.62 -1.21
CA GLN A 345 -8.89 -4.72 -2.13
C GLN A 345 -7.76 -4.31 -3.06
N PHE A 346 -6.81 -5.19 -3.35
CA PHE A 346 -5.64 -4.78 -4.12
C PHE A 346 -5.06 -5.90 -4.96
N ILE A 347 -4.48 -5.54 -6.10
CA ILE A 347 -3.68 -6.45 -6.92
C ILE A 347 -2.20 -6.14 -6.62
N THR A 348 -1.53 -7.05 -5.90
CA THR A 348 -0.17 -6.83 -5.39
C THR A 348 0.86 -6.56 -6.48
N LEU A 349 0.87 -7.36 -7.56
CA LEU A 349 1.94 -7.34 -8.58
C LEU A 349 1.54 -6.63 -9.87
N ALA A 350 0.51 -5.79 -9.84
CA ALA A 350 -0.03 -5.12 -11.02
C ALA A 350 1.05 -4.34 -11.78
N GLY A 351 1.82 -3.50 -11.10
CA GLY A 351 2.89 -2.72 -11.71
C GLY A 351 4.03 -3.57 -12.27
N PHE A 352 4.32 -4.75 -11.69
CA PHE A 352 5.39 -5.63 -12.18
C PHE A 352 4.97 -6.26 -13.51
N HIS A 353 3.76 -6.83 -13.55
CA HIS A 353 3.23 -7.41 -14.78
C HIS A 353 3.05 -6.36 -15.88
N ALA A 354 2.50 -5.19 -15.55
CA ALA A 354 2.32 -4.10 -16.52
C ALA A 354 3.66 -3.66 -17.13
N LEU A 355 4.65 -3.36 -16.28
CA LEU A 355 5.98 -2.90 -16.71
C LEU A 355 6.71 -3.94 -17.58
N ASN A 356 6.79 -5.18 -17.10
CA ASN A 356 7.53 -6.22 -17.81
C ASN A 356 6.86 -6.59 -19.14
N TYR A 357 5.53 -6.71 -19.15
CA TYR A 357 4.80 -7.04 -20.37
C TYR A 357 4.90 -5.92 -21.41
N SER A 358 4.67 -4.66 -21.03
CA SER A 358 4.72 -3.55 -21.97
C SER A 358 6.11 -3.39 -22.60
N MET A 359 7.16 -3.49 -21.79
CA MET A 359 8.53 -3.39 -22.28
C MET A 359 8.93 -4.58 -23.16
N PHE A 360 8.56 -5.81 -22.77
CA PHE A 360 8.82 -6.99 -23.60
C PHE A 360 8.11 -6.88 -24.95
N ASN A 361 6.82 -6.50 -24.97
CA ASN A 361 6.06 -6.36 -26.21
C ASN A 361 6.67 -5.31 -27.13
N LEU A 362 7.01 -4.13 -26.59
CA LEU A 362 7.68 -3.06 -27.35
C LEU A 362 9.03 -3.52 -27.89
N ALA A 363 9.91 -4.06 -27.05
CA ALA A 363 11.24 -4.50 -27.45
C ALA A 363 11.19 -5.62 -28.49
N HIS A 364 10.26 -6.57 -28.33
CA HIS A 364 10.04 -7.66 -29.29
C HIS A 364 9.60 -7.14 -30.66
N GLY A 365 8.67 -6.17 -30.69
CA GLY A 365 8.26 -5.49 -31.91
C GLY A 365 9.39 -4.67 -32.54
N TYR A 366 10.10 -3.89 -31.72
CA TYR A 366 11.18 -3.00 -32.13
C TYR A 366 12.38 -3.75 -32.72
N ALA A 367 12.73 -4.90 -32.15
CA ALA A 367 13.76 -5.78 -32.70
C ALA A 367 13.45 -6.30 -34.12
N ARG A 368 12.18 -6.27 -34.54
CA ARG A 368 11.72 -6.79 -35.85
C ARG A 368 11.30 -5.70 -36.84
N THR A 369 10.66 -4.65 -36.35
CA THR A 369 10.02 -3.62 -37.18
C THR A 369 10.44 -2.19 -36.82
N GLN A 370 11.40 -2.06 -35.91
CA GLN A 370 12.00 -0.80 -35.45
C GLN A 370 10.93 0.24 -35.14
N MET A 371 10.96 1.39 -35.84
CA MET A 371 10.08 2.51 -35.57
C MET A 371 8.59 2.17 -35.66
N SER A 372 8.19 1.18 -36.46
CA SER A 372 6.77 0.81 -36.58
C SER A 372 6.19 0.38 -35.23
N ALA A 373 6.92 -0.45 -34.47
CA ALA A 373 6.49 -0.89 -33.13
C ALA A 373 6.41 0.26 -32.12
N PHE A 374 7.32 1.24 -32.21
CA PHE A 374 7.26 2.42 -31.35
C PHE A 374 6.08 3.33 -31.72
N VAL A 375 5.83 3.53 -33.00
CA VAL A 375 4.69 4.33 -33.50
C VAL A 375 3.37 3.68 -33.09
N GLU A 376 3.25 2.35 -33.09
CA GLU A 376 2.05 1.67 -32.56
C GLU A 376 1.77 2.02 -31.10
N LEU A 377 2.81 2.05 -30.25
CA LEU A 377 2.68 2.51 -28.87
C LEU A 377 2.25 3.98 -28.81
N GLN A 378 2.90 4.86 -29.56
CA GLN A 378 2.58 6.29 -29.58
C GLN A 378 1.14 6.56 -30.05
N GLN A 379 0.65 5.82 -31.07
CA GLN A 379 -0.73 5.91 -31.53
C GLN A 379 -1.72 5.42 -30.46
N ALA A 380 -1.37 4.36 -29.71
CA ALA A 380 -2.17 3.92 -28.58
C ALA A 380 -2.22 4.98 -27.46
N GLU A 381 -1.13 5.71 -27.22
CA GLU A 381 -1.08 6.83 -26.28
C GLU A 381 -1.96 8.01 -26.72
N PHE A 382 -1.91 8.40 -27.99
CA PHE A 382 -2.82 9.42 -28.52
C PHE A 382 -4.28 9.01 -28.38
N ALA A 383 -4.62 7.75 -28.68
CA ALA A 383 -5.98 7.22 -28.51
C ALA A 383 -6.42 7.15 -27.03
N ALA A 384 -5.49 7.16 -26.08
CA ALA A 384 -5.80 7.19 -24.66
C ALA A 384 -6.05 8.61 -24.13
N ALA A 385 -5.72 9.66 -24.89
CA ALA A 385 -5.92 11.05 -24.47
C ALA A 385 -7.39 11.36 -24.15
N ASP A 386 -8.34 10.79 -24.90
CA ASP A 386 -9.79 10.92 -24.66
C ASP A 386 -10.23 10.38 -23.30
N LYS A 387 -9.44 9.49 -22.70
CA LYS A 387 -9.68 8.91 -21.37
C LYS A 387 -8.96 9.66 -20.26
N GLY A 388 -8.31 10.79 -20.57
CA GLY A 388 -7.55 11.61 -19.63
C GLY A 388 -6.06 11.27 -19.51
N PHE A 389 -5.49 10.48 -20.44
CA PHE A 389 -4.05 10.22 -20.45
C PHE A 389 -3.27 11.43 -20.97
N THR A 390 -2.32 11.94 -20.19
CA THR A 390 -1.59 13.18 -20.52
C THR A 390 -0.10 12.99 -20.80
N ALA A 391 0.45 11.79 -20.56
CA ALA A 391 1.90 11.57 -20.65
C ALA A 391 2.47 11.54 -22.07
N VAL A 392 1.61 11.60 -23.10
CA VAL A 392 2.00 11.98 -24.47
C VAL A 392 2.85 13.25 -24.45
N LYS A 393 2.40 14.25 -23.68
CA LYS A 393 3.10 15.52 -23.42
C LYS A 393 4.10 15.33 -22.27
N HIS A 394 5.12 14.54 -22.54
CA HIS A 394 6.07 14.06 -21.53
C HIS A 394 6.85 15.18 -20.84
N GLN A 395 7.16 16.30 -21.51
CA GLN A 395 7.84 17.45 -20.89
C GLN A 395 6.93 18.10 -19.83
N ARG A 396 5.68 18.42 -20.20
CA ARG A 396 4.69 18.91 -19.25
C ARG A 396 4.48 17.92 -18.10
N GLU A 397 4.37 16.62 -18.40
CA GLU A 397 4.06 15.58 -17.42
C GLU A 397 5.12 15.46 -16.31
N VAL A 398 6.40 15.69 -16.62
CA VAL A 398 7.49 15.70 -15.62
C VAL A 398 7.73 17.06 -14.97
N GLY A 399 6.98 18.09 -15.39
CA GLY A 399 6.96 19.40 -14.76
C GLY A 399 7.89 20.43 -15.40
N THR A 400 8.26 20.29 -16.67
CA THR A 400 9.04 21.31 -17.39
C THR A 400 8.39 22.69 -17.28
N GLY A 401 7.08 22.80 -17.56
CA GLY A 401 6.34 24.07 -17.42
C GLY A 401 6.29 24.60 -15.98
N TYR A 402 6.23 23.72 -14.98
CA TYR A 402 6.29 24.14 -13.57
C TYR A 402 7.67 24.76 -13.26
N PHE A 403 8.76 24.14 -13.71
CA PHE A 403 10.10 24.67 -13.46
C PHE A 403 10.41 25.92 -14.27
N ASP A 404 9.85 26.06 -15.48
CA ASP A 404 9.88 27.32 -16.23
C ASP A 404 9.22 28.46 -15.44
N ALA A 405 8.06 28.20 -14.81
CA ALA A 405 7.40 29.18 -13.95
C ALA A 405 8.26 29.56 -12.72
N VAL A 406 8.98 28.60 -12.13
CA VAL A 406 9.94 28.87 -11.05
C VAL A 406 11.06 29.77 -11.56
N THR A 407 11.67 29.44 -12.70
CA THR A 407 12.74 30.25 -13.32
C THR A 407 12.25 31.67 -13.61
N GLN A 408 11.11 31.84 -14.26
CA GLN A 408 10.54 33.16 -14.57
C GLN A 408 10.15 33.97 -13.32
N THR A 409 9.81 33.29 -12.22
CA THR A 409 9.53 33.96 -10.94
C THR A 409 10.80 34.56 -10.33
N VAL A 410 11.94 33.88 -10.46
CA VAL A 410 13.25 34.34 -9.96
C VAL A 410 13.89 35.34 -10.93
N GLU A 411 13.87 35.01 -12.22
CA GLU A 411 14.50 35.76 -13.31
C GLU A 411 13.43 36.13 -14.36
N ARG A 412 12.75 37.26 -14.15
CA ARG A 412 11.62 37.69 -15.00
C ARG A 412 11.95 37.88 -16.48
N GLU A 413 13.23 38.06 -16.82
CA GLU A 413 13.73 38.27 -18.19
C GLU A 413 14.49 37.04 -18.73
N ALA A 414 14.34 35.86 -18.10
CA ALA A 414 15.05 34.65 -18.49
C ALA A 414 14.81 34.29 -19.97
N SER A 415 15.89 34.14 -20.72
CA SER A 415 15.86 33.72 -22.14
C SER A 415 16.06 32.21 -22.33
N THR A 416 16.12 31.44 -21.25
CA THR A 416 16.50 30.02 -21.21
C THR A 416 15.38 29.09 -20.71
N THR A 417 14.12 29.51 -20.84
CA THR A 417 12.94 28.69 -20.52
C THR A 417 12.87 27.49 -21.48
N ALA A 418 12.43 26.33 -20.99
CA ALA A 418 12.58 25.05 -21.69
C ALA A 418 11.38 24.65 -22.56
N LEU A 419 10.14 25.05 -22.22
CA LEU A 419 8.95 24.62 -22.95
C LEU A 419 8.71 25.41 -24.25
N HIS A 420 8.91 26.73 -24.21
CA HIS A 420 8.70 27.58 -25.38
C HIS A 420 9.75 27.30 -26.46
N GLY A 421 9.29 26.93 -27.67
CA GLY A 421 10.18 26.51 -28.77
C GLY A 421 10.69 25.07 -28.67
N SER A 422 10.12 24.24 -27.78
CA SER A 422 10.39 22.80 -27.75
C SER A 422 9.60 22.08 -28.86
N THR A 423 10.08 20.89 -29.25
CA THR A 423 9.33 20.03 -30.18
C THR A 423 7.97 19.60 -29.63
N GLU A 424 7.82 19.54 -28.29
CA GLU A 424 6.51 19.30 -27.65
C GLU A 424 5.54 20.46 -27.91
N ASP A 425 6.00 21.71 -27.77
CA ASP A 425 5.25 22.93 -28.09
C ASP A 425 4.80 22.95 -29.56
N GLU A 426 5.71 22.63 -30.48
CA GLU A 426 5.45 22.69 -31.93
C GLU A 426 4.58 21.56 -32.49
N GLN A 427 4.68 20.33 -31.94
CA GLN A 427 4.09 19.14 -32.56
C GLN A 427 2.91 18.56 -31.78
N PHE A 428 2.70 18.96 -30.50
CA PHE A 428 1.69 18.37 -29.61
C PHE A 428 0.70 19.38 -29.01
N PHE A 429 0.93 20.68 -29.17
CA PHE A 429 -0.11 21.69 -28.93
C PHE A 429 -0.75 22.05 -30.26
N ASP A 430 -2.06 21.80 -30.39
CA ASP A 430 -2.80 22.19 -31.59
C ASP A 430 -2.61 23.69 -31.82
N GLY A 431 -2.08 24.02 -32.99
CA GLY A 431 -1.81 25.38 -33.41
C GLY A 431 -3.08 26.21 -33.43
N LYS A 432 -3.41 26.86 -32.30
CA LYS A 432 -3.87 28.25 -32.38
C LYS A 432 -2.65 29.07 -32.79
N LYS A 433 -2.38 29.06 -34.10
CA LYS A 433 -1.68 30.17 -34.73
C LYS A 433 -2.46 31.42 -34.32
N VAL A 434 -1.90 32.17 -33.38
CA VAL A 434 -2.33 33.54 -33.12
C VAL A 434 -2.11 34.25 -34.46
N ALA A 435 -3.23 34.61 -35.10
CA ALA A 435 -3.23 35.53 -36.22
C ALA A 435 -2.94 36.95 -35.70
#